data_AF-A0A150L800-F1
#
_entry.id   AF-A0A150L800-F1
#
_cell.length_a   1.000
_cell.length_b   1.000
_cell.length_c   1.000
_cell.angle_alpha   90.00
_cell.angle_beta   90.00
_cell.angle_gamma   90.00
#
_symmetry.space_group_name_H-M   'P 1'
#
loop_
_entity.id
_entity.type
_entity.pdbx_description
1 polymer ?
#
loop_
_entity_poly.entity_id
_entity_poly.type
_entity_poly.pdbx_seq_one_letter_code
_entity_poly.pdbx_strand_id
1 'polypeptide(L)' 'MIESYSLPNKKLTPHMFRHTFCKWMLKATNNDIEKVRRLAGHSNIATTSRYLKDSYSDLANAVEALPKF' A
#
# COMPACT_ATOMS: atom_id res chain seq x y z
N MET A 1 -16.00 27.65 -8.38
CA MET A 1 -16.22 26.56 -9.36
C MET A 1 -15.04 25.62 -9.24
N ILE A 2 -15.24 24.39 -8.78
CA ILE A 2 -14.15 23.42 -8.63
C ILE A 2 -13.89 22.88 -10.02
N GLU A 3 -12.90 23.43 -10.72
CA GLU A 3 -12.44 22.89 -11.99
C GLU A 3 -12.09 21.42 -11.79
N SER A 4 -12.72 20.58 -12.60
CA SER A 4 -12.63 19.13 -12.53
C SER A 4 -11.17 18.69 -12.72
N TYR A 5 -10.50 18.32 -11.62
CA TYR A 5 -9.20 17.64 -11.56
C TYR A 5 -9.24 16.21 -12.16
N SER A 6 -9.88 16.06 -13.31
CA SER A 6 -9.91 14.79 -14.04
C SER A 6 -8.74 14.75 -15.01
N LEU A 7 -7.89 13.74 -14.86
CA LEU A 7 -6.85 13.45 -15.84
C LEU A 7 -7.53 13.11 -17.19
N PRO A 8 -6.93 13.47 -18.33
CA PRO A 8 -7.45 13.05 -19.64
C PRO A 8 -7.51 11.53 -19.64
N ASN A 9 -8.71 10.96 -19.83
CA ASN A 9 -9.05 9.53 -19.74
C ASN A 9 -9.14 8.84 -18.37
N LYS A 10 -9.04 9.52 -17.22
CA LYS A 10 -9.35 8.89 -15.92
C LYS A 10 -10.21 9.77 -15.03
N LYS A 11 -11.44 9.32 -14.79
CA LYS A 11 -12.33 9.89 -13.77
C LYS A 11 -11.70 9.63 -12.40
N LEU A 12 -11.39 10.70 -11.69
CA LEU A 12 -10.95 10.62 -10.31
C LEU A 12 -12.11 10.14 -9.45
N THR A 13 -11.95 8.98 -8.80
CA THR A 13 -12.97 8.46 -7.87
C THR A 13 -12.43 8.51 -6.44
N PRO A 14 -13.31 8.68 -5.43
CA PRO A 14 -12.91 8.63 -4.03
C PRO A 14 -12.09 7.38 -3.65
N HIS A 15 -12.35 6.25 -4.33
CA HIS A 15 -11.63 5.00 -4.13
C HIS A 15 -10.14 5.09 -4.51
N MET A 16 -9.76 5.96 -5.44
CA MET A 16 -8.35 6.16 -5.81
C MET A 16 -7.55 6.76 -4.65
N PHE A 17 -8.14 7.68 -3.88
CA PHE A 17 -7.50 8.21 -2.68
C PHE A 17 -7.30 7.14 -1.61
N ARG A 18 -8.26 6.22 -1.46
CA ARG A 18 -8.11 5.05 -0.56
C ARG A 18 -6.91 4.18 -0.96
N HIS A 19 -6.69 3.98 -2.26
CA HIS A 19 -5.50 3.26 -2.74
C HIS A 19 -4.20 3.99 -2.41
N THR A 20 -4.16 5.30 -2.61
CA THR A 20 -2.99 6.12 -2.28
C THR A 20 -2.69 6.08 -0.79
N PHE A 21 -3.72 6.23 0.05
CA PHE A 21 -3.62 6.15 1.51
C PHE A 21 -3.04 4.80 1.97
N CYS A 22 -3.59 3.67 1.50
CA CYS A 22 -3.10 2.34 1.91
C CYS A 22 -1.62 2.13 1.51
N LYS A 23 -1.20 2.58 0.32
CA LYS A 23 0.19 2.49 -0.12
C LYS A 23 1.13 3.36 0.71
N TRP A 24 0.72 4.57 1.07
CA TRP A 24 1.54 5.47 1.88
C TRP A 24 1.68 4.95 3.30
N MET A 25 0.61 4.44 3.88
CA MET A 25 0.65 3.84 5.21
C MET A 25 1.59 2.64 5.25
N LEU A 26 1.57 1.73 4.25
CA LEU A 26 2.50 0.60 4.21
C LEU A 26 3.97 1.04 4.21
N LYS A 27 4.29 2.10 3.45
CA LYS A 27 5.64 2.68 3.43
C LYS A 27 6.02 3.29 4.78
N ALA A 28 5.09 4.02 5.41
CA ALA A 28 5.33 4.67 6.70
C ALA A 28 5.46 3.67 7.86
N THR A 29 4.76 2.53 7.79
CA THR A 29 4.78 1.50 8.85
C THR A 29 5.79 0.38 8.61
N ASN A 30 6.74 0.56 7.67
CA ASN A 30 7.75 -0.42 7.31
C ASN A 30 7.14 -1.80 6.95
N ASN A 31 6.14 -1.80 6.06
CA ASN A 31 5.41 -2.99 5.57
C ASN A 31 4.56 -3.74 6.61
N ASP A 32 4.18 -3.11 7.73
CA ASP A 32 3.19 -3.68 8.66
C ASP A 32 1.77 -3.68 8.06
N ILE A 33 1.40 -4.79 7.42
CA ILE A 33 0.12 -4.97 6.73
C ILE A 33 -1.09 -4.94 7.68
N GLU A 34 -0.93 -5.42 8.92
CA GLU A 34 -2.04 -5.56 9.86
C GLU A 34 -2.47 -4.19 10.40
N LYS A 35 -1.50 -3.31 10.68
CA LYS A 35 -1.80 -1.90 10.99
C LYS A 35 -2.57 -1.23 9.86
N VAL A 36 -2.13 -1.40 8.61
CA VAL A 36 -2.81 -0.79 7.45
C VAL A 36 -4.20 -1.38 7.24
N ARG A 37 -4.39 -2.69 7.45
CA ARG A 37 -5.70 -3.35 7.37
C ARG A 37 -6.68 -2.73 8.37
N ARG A 38 -6.25 -2.53 9.62
CA ARG A 38 -7.07 -1.92 10.67
C ARG A 38 -7.40 -0.45 10.36
N LEU A 39 -6.42 0.32 9.88
CA LEU A 39 -6.63 1.73 9.51
C LEU A 39 -7.55 1.89 8.28
N ALA A 40 -7.47 0.98 7.33
CA ALA A 40 -8.36 0.97 6.17
C ALA A 40 -9.74 0.38 6.50
N GLY A 41 -9.93 -0.24 7.66
CA GLY A 41 -11.18 -0.92 8.03
C GLY A 41 -11.48 -2.14 7.15
N HIS A 42 -10.46 -2.85 6.67
CA HIS A 42 -10.66 -4.06 5.87
C HIS A 42 -10.92 -5.25 6.79
N SER A 43 -12.03 -5.95 6.60
CA SER A 43 -12.33 -7.20 7.32
C SER A 43 -11.38 -8.34 6.96
N ASN A 44 -10.90 -8.37 5.71
CA ASN A 44 -10.02 -9.43 5.20
C ASN A 44 -8.63 -8.88 4.86
N ILE A 45 -7.58 -9.51 5.39
CA ILE A 45 -6.18 -9.16 5.12
C ILE A 45 -5.83 -9.25 3.63
N ALA A 46 -6.44 -10.19 2.90
CA ALA A 46 -6.20 -10.39 1.47
C ALA A 46 -6.48 -9.13 0.63
N THR A 47 -7.43 -8.29 1.06
CA THR A 47 -7.74 -7.02 0.39
C THR A 47 -6.64 -5.98 0.55
N THR A 48 -5.94 -5.98 1.68
CA THR A 48 -4.78 -5.13 1.95
C THR A 48 -3.53 -5.68 1.28
N SER A 49 -3.41 -7.00 1.12
CA SER A 49 -2.26 -7.64 0.46
C SER A 49 -2.07 -7.17 -0.99
N ARG A 50 -3.13 -6.68 -1.64
CA ARG A 50 -3.05 -6.06 -2.98
C ARG A 50 -2.14 -4.83 -3.05
N TYR A 51 -1.80 -4.23 -1.91
CA TYR A 51 -0.92 -3.06 -1.85
C TYR A 51 0.54 -3.40 -1.52
N LEU A 52 0.84 -4.65 -1.15
CA LEU A 52 2.23 -5.11 -1.03
C LEU A 52 2.86 -5.09 -2.43
N LYS A 53 3.90 -4.28 -2.55
CA LYS A 53 4.83 -4.33 -3.69
C LYS A 53 6.16 -4.74 -3.09
N ASP A 54 6.38 -6.04 -3.01
CA ASP A 54 7.70 -6.54 -2.66
C ASP A 54 8.61 -6.26 -3.85
N SER A 55 9.58 -5.37 -3.67
CA SER A 55 10.65 -5.23 -4.65
C SER A 55 11.61 -6.40 -4.47
N TYR A 56 12.22 -6.86 -5.56
CA TYR A 56 13.18 -7.96 -5.49
C TYR A 56 14.35 -7.66 -4.53
N SER A 57 14.70 -6.37 -4.40
CA SER A 57 15.67 -5.86 -3.42
C SER A 57 15.20 -6.03 -1.96
N ASP A 58 13.92 -5.82 -1.66
CA ASP A 58 13.40 -5.99 -0.30
C ASP A 58 13.47 -7.46 0.14
N LEU A 59 13.19 -8.39 -0.80
CA LEU A 59 13.30 -9.82 -0.56
C LEU A 59 14.76 -10.26 -0.34
N ALA A 60 15.69 -9.73 -1.15
CA ALA A 60 17.12 -10.01 -1.00
C ALA A 60 17.65 -9.53 0.36
N ASN A 61 17.34 -8.28 0.73
CA ASN A 61 17.73 -7.71 2.03
C ASN A 61 17.21 -8.54 3.22
N ALA A 62 15.98 -9.06 3.12
CA ALA A 62 15.38 -9.88 4.17
C ALA A 62 16.13 -11.20 4.37
N VAL A 63 16.60 -11.83 3.27
CA VAL A 63 17.41 -13.05 3.34
C VAL A 63 18.81 -12.76 3.87
N GLU A 64 19.44 -11.66 3.46
CA GLU A 64 20.77 -11.27 3.93
C GLU A 64 20.79 -10.89 5.42
N ALA A 65 19.69 -10.38 5.95
CA ALA A 65 19.54 -10.03 7.37
C ALA A 65 19.40 -11.25 8.30
N LEU A 66 19.26 -12.47 7.76
CA LEU A 66 19.25 -13.68 8.57
C LEU A 66 20.64 -13.90 9.20
N PRO A 67 20.71 -14.25 10.50
CA PRO A 67 21.99 -14.57 11.13
C PRO A 67 22.61 -15.76 10.40
N LYS A 68 23.83 -15.58 9.92
CA LYS A 68 24.63 -16.67 9.36
C LYS A 68 25.08 -17.55 10.52
N PHE A 69 24.58 -18.78 10.56
CA PHE A 69 25.05 -19.83 11.47
C PHE A 69 26.40 -20.39 11.00
#